data_AF-A0A084SX97-F1
#
_entry.id   AF-A0A084SX97-F1
#
_cell.length_a   1.000
_cell.length_b   1.000
_cell.length_c   1.000
_cell.angle_alpha   90.00
_cell.angle_beta   90.00
_cell.angle_gamma   90.00
#
_symmetry.space_group_name_H-M   'P 1'
#
loop_
_entity.id
_entity.type
_entity.pdbx_description
1 polymer ?
#
loop_
_entity_poly.entity_id
_entity_poly.type
_entity_poly.pdbx_seq_one_letter_code
_entity_poly.pdbx_strand_id
1 'polypeptide(L)'
;MLPQGLLDKATLSLVRKRNHALLEGQVALLSELHPKSRWQGRFAMMRNRLIVALADFVLVAQTGLKESRSNGKLTQSGTWAGAEDARSLGRRVFVFDLPTDGNLALARAFAEPVPLTPNDDMFFAIEDALKRPTKLVLNATPSVQPKLL
;
A
#
# COMPACT_ATOMS: atom_id res chain seq x y z
N MET A 1 -4.56 9.46 -5.07
CA MET A 1 -4.58 8.44 -6.15
C MET A 1 -5.95 7.80 -6.26
N LEU A 2 -6.59 7.90 -7.43
CA LEU A 2 -7.99 7.50 -7.65
C LEU A 2 -8.12 6.29 -8.59
N PRO A 3 -9.00 5.32 -8.29
CA PRO A 3 -9.31 4.18 -9.18
C PRO A 3 -10.44 4.47 -10.19
N GLN A 4 -10.72 5.74 -10.45
CA GLN A 4 -11.68 6.22 -11.44
C GLN A 4 -11.14 7.50 -12.10
N GLY A 5 -11.77 7.93 -13.20
CA GLY A 5 -11.39 9.14 -13.92
C GLY A 5 -11.70 10.43 -13.15
N LEU A 6 -11.02 11.52 -13.51
CA LEU A 6 -11.16 12.82 -12.82
C LEU A 6 -12.54 13.47 -12.99
N LEU A 7 -13.26 13.15 -14.06
CA LEU A 7 -14.62 13.64 -14.34
C LEU A 7 -15.71 12.64 -13.96
N ASP A 8 -15.35 11.51 -13.33
CA ASP A 8 -16.33 10.56 -12.81
C ASP A 8 -17.11 11.14 -11.62
N LYS A 9 -18.37 10.72 -11.47
CA LYS A 9 -19.26 11.21 -10.40
C LYS A 9 -18.67 11.01 -9.00
N ALA A 10 -17.96 9.91 -8.75
CA ALA A 10 -17.32 9.66 -7.47
C ALA A 10 -16.20 10.68 -7.19
N THR A 11 -15.43 11.06 -8.22
CA THR A 11 -14.41 12.10 -8.09
C THR A 11 -15.02 13.47 -7.86
N LEU A 12 -16.07 13.83 -8.60
CA LEU A 12 -16.76 15.11 -8.41
C LEU A 12 -17.35 15.24 -7.00
N SER A 13 -17.89 14.14 -6.44
CA SER A 13 -18.36 14.08 -5.06
C SER A 13 -17.21 14.31 -4.06
N LEU A 14 -16.05 13.71 -4.30
CA LEU A 14 -14.86 13.92 -3.48
C LEU A 14 -14.36 15.37 -3.54
N VAL A 15 -14.31 15.97 -4.73
CA VAL A 15 -13.90 17.37 -4.94
C VAL A 15 -14.79 18.31 -4.13
N ARG A 16 -16.12 18.14 -4.18
CA ARG A 16 -17.05 18.96 -3.39
C ARG A 16 -16.78 18.85 -1.89
N LYS A 17 -16.52 17.64 -1.39
CA LYS A 17 -16.23 17.40 0.04
C LYS A 17 -14.88 17.95 0.50
N ARG A 18 -13.92 18.12 -0.41
CA ARG A 18 -12.53 18.50 -0.11
C ARG A 18 -12.11 19.80 -0.80
N ASN A 19 -13.06 20.60 -1.25
CA ASN A 19 -12.81 21.76 -2.12
C ASN A 19 -11.80 22.74 -1.52
N HIS A 20 -11.92 23.05 -0.23
CA HIS A 20 -10.99 23.94 0.46
C HIS A 20 -9.55 23.43 0.41
N ALA A 21 -9.32 22.19 0.87
CA ALA A 21 -7.98 21.59 0.88
C ALA A 21 -7.38 21.41 -0.53
N LEU A 22 -8.23 21.25 -1.56
CA LEU A 22 -7.78 21.22 -2.95
C LEU A 22 -7.34 22.61 -3.44
N LEU A 23 -8.14 23.65 -3.16
CA LEU A 23 -7.83 25.03 -3.58
C LEU A 23 -6.62 25.60 -2.85
N GLU A 24 -6.39 25.20 -1.60
CA GLU A 24 -5.21 25.59 -0.82
C GLU A 24 -3.94 24.78 -1.16
N GLY A 25 -4.02 23.85 -2.11
CA GLY A 25 -2.87 23.04 -2.52
C GLY A 25 -2.43 22.00 -1.50
N GLN A 26 -3.22 21.73 -0.46
CA GLN A 26 -2.92 20.74 0.58
C GLN A 26 -3.16 19.31 0.09
N VAL A 27 -4.01 19.13 -0.93
CA VAL A 27 -4.36 17.82 -1.49
C VAL A 27 -4.26 17.86 -3.00
N ALA A 28 -3.72 16.80 -3.58
CA ALA A 28 -3.73 16.55 -5.02
C ALA A 28 -4.49 15.26 -5.36
N LEU A 29 -5.31 15.32 -6.41
CA LEU A 29 -6.00 14.15 -6.97
C LEU A 29 -5.32 13.73 -8.27
N LEU A 30 -4.85 12.49 -8.31
CA LEU A 30 -4.20 11.90 -9.48
C LEU A 30 -4.96 10.64 -9.91
N SER A 31 -5.12 10.49 -11.22
CA SER A 31 -5.69 9.31 -11.88
C SER A 31 -4.96 9.05 -13.18
N GLU A 32 -4.62 7.79 -13.43
CA GLU A 32 -4.02 7.33 -14.70
C GLU A 32 -5.07 6.90 -15.74
N LEU A 33 -6.35 6.96 -15.38
CA LEU A 33 -7.44 6.51 -16.22
C LEU A 33 -7.97 7.62 -17.12
N HIS A 34 -8.63 7.23 -18.21
CA HIS A 34 -9.41 8.16 -19.02
C HIS A 34 -10.35 9.00 -18.12
N PRO A 35 -10.51 10.33 -18.36
CA PRO A 35 -11.21 11.21 -17.43
C PRO A 35 -12.62 10.80 -17.05
N LYS A 36 -13.33 10.07 -17.93
CA LYS A 36 -14.70 9.58 -17.70
C LYS A 36 -14.80 8.11 -17.24
N SER A 37 -13.67 7.45 -16.98
CA SER A 37 -13.66 6.04 -16.54
C SER A 37 -14.35 5.87 -15.20
N ARG A 38 -15.27 4.91 -15.12
CA ARG A 38 -15.96 4.56 -13.88
C ARG A 38 -15.07 3.70 -12.97
N TRP A 39 -15.39 3.72 -11.68
CA TRP A 39 -14.77 2.83 -10.69
C TRP A 39 -14.94 1.35 -11.06
N GLN A 40 -13.87 0.57 -10.95
CA GLN A 40 -13.88 -0.89 -11.08
C GLN A 40 -12.84 -1.50 -10.13
N GLY A 41 -13.12 -2.69 -9.58
CA GLY A 41 -12.20 -3.37 -8.67
C GLY A 41 -10.79 -3.58 -9.24
N ARG A 42 -10.68 -3.93 -10.53
CA ARG A 42 -9.37 -4.04 -11.22
C ARG A 42 -8.60 -2.72 -11.25
N PHE A 43 -9.27 -1.59 -11.37
CA PHE A 43 -8.63 -0.28 -11.35
C PHE A 43 -8.18 0.09 -9.94
N ALA A 44 -8.90 -0.36 -8.90
CA ALA A 44 -8.45 -0.21 -7.52
C ALA A 44 -7.14 -0.94 -7.26
N MET A 45 -7.01 -2.18 -7.76
CA MET A 45 -5.76 -2.94 -7.67
C MET A 45 -4.64 -2.28 -8.48
N MET A 46 -4.90 -1.94 -9.74
CA MET A 46 -3.91 -1.28 -10.62
C MET A 46 -3.39 0.03 -10.01
N ARG A 47 -4.27 0.86 -9.44
CA ARG A 47 -3.93 2.15 -8.82
C ARG A 47 -2.94 2.00 -7.66
N ASN A 48 -2.98 0.89 -6.90
CA ASN A 48 -2.13 0.73 -5.72
C ASN A 48 -0.64 0.82 -6.05
N ARG A 49 -0.22 0.38 -7.25
CA ARG A 49 1.15 0.52 -7.74
C ARG A 49 1.66 1.96 -7.70
N LEU A 50 0.79 2.93 -7.98
CA LEU A 50 1.14 4.35 -7.98
C LEU A 50 1.26 4.89 -6.55
N ILE A 51 0.42 4.41 -5.63
CA ILE A 51 0.50 4.80 -4.21
C ILE A 51 1.85 4.39 -3.65
N VAL A 52 2.22 3.12 -3.84
CA VAL A 52 3.45 2.57 -3.25
C VAL A 52 4.71 3.11 -3.92
N ALA A 53 4.67 3.41 -5.23
CA ALA A 53 5.81 4.00 -5.93
C ALA A 53 6.13 5.41 -5.44
N LEU A 54 5.09 6.21 -5.15
CA LEU A 54 5.22 7.59 -4.70
C LEU A 54 5.45 7.73 -3.19
N ALA A 55 5.19 6.69 -2.42
CA ALA A 55 5.41 6.71 -0.98
C ALA A 55 6.88 6.43 -0.63
N ASP A 56 7.40 7.13 0.37
CA ASP A 56 8.72 6.82 0.95
C ASP A 56 8.67 5.51 1.77
N PHE A 57 7.54 5.26 2.42
CA PHE A 57 7.24 4.06 3.19
C PHE A 57 5.72 3.82 3.22
N VAL A 58 5.31 2.62 3.63
CA VAL A 58 3.90 2.23 3.74
C VAL A 58 3.57 1.84 5.17
N LEU A 59 2.45 2.35 5.69
CA LEU A 59 1.87 1.91 6.95
C LEU A 59 0.54 1.21 6.69
N VAL A 60 0.46 -0.07 7.04
CA VAL A 60 -0.74 -0.88 6.92
C VAL A 60 -1.51 -0.82 8.24
N ALA A 61 -2.63 -0.10 8.23
CA ALA A 61 -3.49 -0.04 9.41
C ALA A 61 -4.13 -1.40 9.72
N GLN A 62 -4.74 -2.00 8.69
CA GLN A 62 -5.35 -3.32 8.79
C GLN A 62 -5.34 -4.02 7.43
N THR A 63 -5.12 -5.33 7.43
CA THR A 63 -5.25 -6.19 6.25
C THR A 63 -5.95 -7.50 6.59
N GLY A 64 -6.59 -8.11 5.59
CA GLY A 64 -6.90 -9.54 5.63
C GLY A 64 -5.65 -10.39 5.36
N LEU A 65 -5.81 -11.72 5.47
CA LEU A 65 -4.81 -12.68 5.01
C LEU A 65 -4.50 -12.47 3.51
N LYS A 66 -3.30 -12.88 3.07
CA LYS A 66 -2.87 -12.82 1.67
C LYS A 66 -3.93 -13.39 0.73
N GLU A 67 -4.41 -14.58 1.08
CA GLU A 67 -5.46 -15.30 0.37
C GLU A 67 -6.53 -15.74 1.37
N SER A 68 -7.79 -15.58 0.97
CA SER A 68 -8.93 -16.08 1.72
C SER A 68 -9.97 -16.66 0.77
N ARG A 69 -10.88 -17.51 1.28
CA ARG A 69 -12.03 -17.98 0.52
C ARG A 69 -13.23 -17.11 0.83
N SER A 70 -13.84 -16.56 -0.21
CA SER A 70 -15.11 -15.84 -0.15
C SER A 70 -16.03 -16.39 -1.22
N ASN A 71 -17.23 -16.85 -0.84
CA ASN A 71 -18.22 -17.45 -1.75
C ASN A 71 -17.65 -18.56 -2.65
N GLY A 72 -16.80 -19.43 -2.08
CA GLY A 72 -16.15 -20.53 -2.80
C GLY A 72 -15.01 -20.11 -3.74
N LYS A 73 -14.71 -18.81 -3.86
CA LYS A 73 -13.63 -18.29 -4.71
C LYS A 73 -12.44 -17.84 -3.86
N LEU A 74 -11.23 -18.19 -4.33
CA LEU A 74 -10.00 -17.65 -3.77
C LEU A 74 -9.94 -16.15 -4.08
N THR A 75 -9.82 -15.34 -3.03
CA THR A 75 -9.74 -13.88 -3.10
C THR A 75 -8.44 -13.41 -2.47
N GLN A 76 -7.74 -12.50 -3.13
CA GLN A 76 -6.50 -11.92 -2.63
C GLN A 76 -6.78 -10.59 -1.91
N SER A 77 -6.06 -10.32 -0.82
CA SER A 77 -6.14 -9.03 -0.13
C SER A 77 -5.41 -7.95 -0.93
N GLY A 78 -6.15 -6.93 -1.39
CA GLY A 78 -5.55 -5.79 -2.11
C GLY A 78 -4.57 -4.97 -1.27
N THR A 79 -4.77 -4.94 0.06
CA THR A 79 -3.83 -4.30 0.99
C THR A 79 -2.55 -5.11 1.12
N TRP A 80 -2.65 -6.44 1.20
CA TRP A 80 -1.49 -7.33 1.23
C TRP A 80 -0.68 -7.21 -0.06
N ALA A 81 -1.35 -7.24 -1.22
CA ALA A 81 -0.69 -7.05 -2.52
C ALA A 81 0.06 -5.72 -2.58
N GLY A 82 -0.55 -4.62 -2.10
CA GLY A 82 0.13 -3.33 -2.00
C GLY A 82 1.36 -3.36 -1.07
N ALA A 83 1.30 -4.09 0.04
CA ALA A 83 2.46 -4.26 0.92
C ALA A 83 3.60 -5.05 0.25
N GLU A 84 3.28 -6.07 -0.54
CA GLU A 84 4.26 -6.82 -1.33
C GLU A 84 4.90 -5.96 -2.42
N ASP A 85 4.09 -5.16 -3.13
CA ASP A 85 4.59 -4.20 -4.12
C ASP A 85 5.54 -3.19 -3.47
N ALA A 86 5.18 -2.62 -2.32
CA ALA A 86 6.01 -1.69 -1.57
C ALA A 86 7.36 -2.32 -1.19
N ARG A 87 7.34 -3.55 -0.65
CA ARG A 87 8.56 -4.31 -0.33
C ARG A 87 9.42 -4.54 -1.57
N SER A 88 8.81 -4.87 -2.71
CA SER A 88 9.53 -5.12 -3.96
C SER A 88 10.27 -3.87 -4.48
N LEU A 89 9.71 -2.69 -4.21
CA LEU A 89 10.31 -1.38 -4.52
C LEU A 89 11.33 -0.91 -3.46
N GLY A 90 11.67 -1.76 -2.49
CA GLY A 90 12.58 -1.41 -1.40
C GLY A 90 11.98 -0.42 -0.40
N ARG A 91 10.66 -0.20 -0.42
CA ARG A 91 9.97 0.64 0.56
C ARG A 91 9.80 -0.14 1.85
N ARG A 92 9.96 0.56 2.97
CA ARG A 92 9.67 -0.03 4.28
C ARG A 92 8.18 -0.15 4.48
N VAL A 93 7.78 -1.28 5.06
CA VAL A 93 6.39 -1.59 5.33
C VAL A 93 6.24 -1.76 6.83
N PHE A 94 5.43 -0.90 7.42
CA PHE A 94 4.99 -0.99 8.79
C PHE A 94 3.57 -1.55 8.84
N VAL A 95 3.23 -2.22 9.92
CA VAL A 95 1.87 -2.71 10.16
C VAL A 95 1.49 -2.47 11.61
N PHE A 96 0.27 -2.03 11.88
CA PHE A 96 -0.16 -1.92 13.28
C PHE A 96 -0.22 -3.29 13.94
N ASP A 97 0.31 -3.36 15.16
CA ASP A 97 0.29 -4.55 16.00
C ASP A 97 -1.12 -4.76 16.57
N LEU A 98 -1.99 -5.29 15.71
CA LEU A 98 -3.37 -5.61 16.00
C LEU A 98 -3.53 -7.13 16.11
N PRO A 99 -4.38 -7.63 17.02
CA PRO A 99 -4.68 -9.05 17.17
C PRO A 99 -5.63 -9.53 16.06
N THR A 100 -5.28 -9.27 14.80
CA THR A 100 -6.03 -9.72 13.62
C THR A 100 -5.14 -10.60 12.76
N ASP A 101 -5.68 -11.69 12.23
CA ASP A 101 -4.91 -12.70 11.51
C ASP A 101 -4.07 -12.11 10.37
N GLY A 102 -4.62 -11.15 9.63
CA GLY A 102 -3.92 -10.51 8.52
C GLY A 102 -2.74 -9.64 8.96
N ASN A 103 -2.89 -8.82 10.00
CA ASN A 103 -1.79 -7.98 10.51
C ASN A 103 -0.69 -8.86 11.11
N LEU A 104 -1.06 -9.85 11.92
CA LEU A 104 -0.12 -10.80 12.50
C LEU A 104 0.64 -11.58 11.43
N ALA A 105 -0.06 -12.04 10.38
CA ALA A 105 0.58 -12.72 9.26
C ALA A 105 1.52 -11.80 8.48
N LEU A 106 1.14 -10.53 8.25
CA LEU A 106 1.97 -9.57 7.52
C LEU A 106 3.24 -9.19 8.30
N ALA A 107 3.11 -8.99 9.61
CA ALA A 107 4.23 -8.74 10.51
C ALA A 107 5.23 -9.90 10.52
N ARG A 108 4.72 -11.15 10.57
CA ARG A 108 5.56 -12.36 10.48
C ARG A 108 6.24 -12.52 9.13
N ALA A 109 5.60 -12.07 8.05
CA ALA A 109 6.11 -12.24 6.70
C ALA A 109 7.28 -11.29 6.40
N PHE A 110 7.07 -9.98 6.59
CA PHE A 110 8.10 -8.98 6.28
C PHE A 110 7.85 -7.57 6.84
N ALA A 111 6.66 -7.24 7.33
CA ALA A 111 6.38 -5.89 7.82
C ALA A 111 6.88 -5.68 9.25
N GLU A 112 7.33 -4.47 9.56
CA GLU A 112 7.73 -4.08 10.91
C GLU A 112 6.47 -3.75 11.74
N PRO A 113 6.20 -4.47 12.85
CA PRO A 113 5.05 -4.18 13.68
C PRO A 113 5.24 -2.87 14.44
N VAL A 114 4.17 -2.08 14.53
CA VAL A 114 4.13 -0.80 15.26
C VAL A 114 2.99 -0.85 16.28
N PRO A 115 3.25 -0.68 17.59
CA PRO A 115 2.21 -0.68 18.59
C PRO A 115 1.30 0.54 18.42
N LEU A 116 0.00 0.36 18.60
CA LEU A 116 -0.94 1.47 18.68
C LEU A 116 -0.82 2.13 20.06
N THR A 117 -0.42 3.40 20.06
CA THR A 117 -0.34 4.22 21.26
C THR A 117 -1.47 5.24 21.26
N PRO A 118 -2.09 5.56 22.42
CA PRO A 118 -3.14 6.58 22.51
C PRO A 118 -2.65 7.99 22.17
N ASN A 119 -1.37 8.26 22.46
CA ASN A 119 -0.66 9.46 22.04
C ASN A 119 0.10 9.13 20.75
N ASP A 120 0.34 10.09 19.88
CA ASP A 120 0.96 9.94 18.55
C ASP A 120 2.41 9.36 18.55
N ASP A 121 2.88 8.84 19.68
CA ASP A 121 4.20 8.23 19.91
C ASP A 121 4.58 7.16 18.89
N MET A 122 3.60 6.40 18.39
CA MET A 122 3.79 5.43 17.30
C MET A 122 4.39 6.07 16.03
N PHE A 123 4.06 7.33 15.73
CA PHE A 123 4.62 8.03 14.57
C PHE A 123 6.08 8.42 14.79
N PHE A 124 6.49 8.78 16.02
CA PHE A 124 7.91 9.00 16.34
C PHE A 124 8.71 7.71 16.21
N ALA A 125 8.15 6.57 16.64
CA ALA A 125 8.79 5.27 16.46
C ALA A 125 9.00 4.92 14.97
N ILE A 126 8.04 5.26 14.10
CA ILE A 126 8.17 5.12 12.64
C ILE A 126 9.25 6.06 12.11
N GLU A 127 9.26 7.32 12.53
CA GLU A 127 10.25 8.31 12.08
C GLU A 127 11.69 7.88 12.44
N ASP A 128 11.90 7.45 13.68
CA ASP A 128 13.18 6.92 14.14
C ASP A 128 13.54 5.61 13.46
N ALA A 129 12.53 4.81 13.12
CA ALA A 129 12.73 3.67 12.26
C ALA A 129 13.33 4.13 10.93
N LEU A 130 12.69 5.04 10.20
CA LEU A 130 13.11 5.51 8.88
C LEU A 130 14.52 6.11 8.81
N LYS A 131 15.03 6.66 9.91
CA LYS A 131 16.43 7.15 10.01
C LYS A 131 17.47 6.02 9.99
N ARG A 132 17.08 4.80 10.36
CA ARG A 132 17.97 3.63 10.35
C ARG A 132 18.16 3.13 8.92
N PRO A 133 19.38 2.72 8.53
CA PRO A 133 19.62 2.15 7.21
C PRO A 133 18.75 0.91 7.01
N THR A 134 18.02 0.88 5.89
CA THR A 134 17.23 -0.30 5.51
C THR A 134 18.16 -1.49 5.38
N LYS A 135 17.90 -2.57 6.12
CA LYS A 135 18.54 -3.85 5.87
C LYS A 135 18.09 -4.32 4.48
N LEU A 136 18.87 -3.98 3.45
CA LEU A 136 18.69 -4.53 2.11
C LEU A 136 18.82 -6.05 2.25
N VAL A 137 17.71 -6.76 2.07
CA VAL A 137 17.75 -8.18 1.79
C VAL A 137 18.39 -8.28 0.41
N LEU A 138 19.70 -8.54 0.38
CA LEU A 138 20.40 -8.96 -0.83
C LEU A 138 19.70 -10.21 -1.34
N ASN A 139 18.82 -10.06 -2.33
CA ASN A 139 18.37 -11.19 -3.09
C ASN A 139 19.62 -11.77 -3.77
N ALA A 140 20.03 -12.94 -3.30
CA ALA A 140 21.11 -13.70 -3.91
C ALA A 140 20.86 -13.76 -5.42
N THR A 141 21.83 -13.28 -6.18
CA THR A 141 21.84 -13.37 -7.63
C THR A 141 21.61 -14.83 -8.01
N PRO A 142 20.63 -15.17 -8.87
CA PRO A 142 20.52 -16.55 -9.34
C PRO A 142 21.81 -16.88 -10.09
N SER A 143 22.54 -17.87 -9.58
CA SER A 143 23.72 -18.41 -10.24
C SER A 143 23.31 -18.95 -11.59
N VAL A 144 23.60 -18.21 -12.66
CA VAL A 144 23.50 -18.71 -14.02
C VAL A 144 24.61 -19.74 -14.19
N GLN A 145 24.27 -21.02 -14.05
CA GLN A 145 25.16 -22.09 -14.49
C GLN A 145 25.19 -22.07 -16.03
N PRO A 146 26.37 -21.99 -16.66
CA PRO A 146 26.44 -22.10 -18.11
C PRO A 146 26.06 -23.52 -18.53
N LYS A 147 25.07 -23.64 -19.40
CA LYS A 147 24.83 -24.89 -20.14
C LYS A 147 26.05 -25.13 -21.04
N LEU A 148 26.81 -26.17 -20.76
CA LEU A 148 27.74 -26.71 -21.75
C LEU A 148 26.92 -27.30 -22.91
N LEU A 149 27.25 -26.85 -24.12
CA LEU A 149 26.91 -27.49 -25.39
C LEU A 149 27.80 -28.71 -25.61
#